data_AF-A0A2N6TP27-F1
#
_entry.id   AF-A0A2N6TP27-F1
#
_cell.length_a   1.000
_cell.length_b   1.000
_cell.length_c   1.000
_cell.angle_alpha   90.00
_cell.angle_beta   90.00
_cell.angle_gamma   90.00
#
_symmetry.space_group_name_H-M   'P 1'
#
loop_
_entity.id
_entity.type
_entity.pdbx_description
1 polymer ?
#
loop_
_entity_poly.entity_id
_entity_poly.type
_entity_poly.pdbx_seq_one_letter_code
_entity_poly.pdbx_strand_id
1 'polypeptide(L)'
;MKFFLDILKIYSNVISAIIGALLTYILDKRLEKNKLKETIEIQLFNQRNKNIEEIYKLLTHLKKYYELFIYPGQEFEEQEIYTNFAPLDEATKFRNEFEKREMFLKKEMRRKIREFTFALGMGCSLALYVNSKNVPETNEEAIFSYCQSTVNEIETLQNYLCEEIKKI
;
A
#
# COMPACT_ATOMS: atom_id res chain seq x y z
N MET A 1 60.02 48.34 1.00
CA MET A 1 59.82 46.93 0.57
C MET A 1 58.88 46.15 1.50
N LYS A 2 59.11 46.16 2.82
CA LYS A 2 58.27 45.47 3.83
C LYS A 2 56.79 45.91 3.82
N PHE A 3 56.53 47.21 3.78
CA PHE A 3 55.17 47.79 3.75
C PHE A 3 54.33 47.35 2.53
N PHE A 4 54.95 47.24 1.35
CA PHE A 4 54.27 46.76 0.14
C PHE A 4 53.93 45.27 0.22
N LEU A 5 54.82 44.45 0.81
CA LEU A 5 54.58 43.03 1.06
C LEU A 5 53.44 42.80 2.06
N ASP A 6 53.34 43.66 3.09
CA ASP A 6 52.28 43.59 4.09
C ASP A 6 50.90 43.94 3.50
N ILE A 7 50.82 44.98 2.65
CA ILE A 7 49.59 45.32 1.92
C ILE A 7 49.17 44.17 0.98
N LEU A 8 50.12 43.58 0.25
CA LEU A 8 49.84 42.47 -0.66
C LEU A 8 49.28 41.24 0.08
N LYS A 9 49.83 40.94 1.26
CA LYS A 9 49.33 39.87 2.15
C LYS A 9 47.91 40.14 2.65
N ILE A 10 47.60 41.37 3.04
CA ILE A 10 46.24 41.75 3.48
C ILE A 10 45.23 41.52 2.36
N TYR A 11 45.53 41.99 1.14
CA TYR A 11 44.65 41.77 -0.01
C TYR A 11 44.48 40.29 -0.33
N SER A 12 45.56 39.51 -0.31
CA SER A 12 45.51 38.05 -0.53
C SER A 12 44.64 37.34 0.51
N ASN A 13 44.75 37.71 1.79
CA ASN A 13 43.94 37.14 2.87
C ASN A 13 42.45 37.48 2.71
N VAL A 14 42.12 38.73 2.35
CA VAL A 14 40.74 39.17 2.12
C VAL A 14 40.11 38.44 0.94
N ILE A 15 40.84 38.32 -0.19
CA ILE A 15 40.37 37.58 -1.37
C ILE A 15 40.15 36.10 -1.02
N SER A 16 41.08 35.49 -0.29
CA SER A 16 40.96 34.09 0.14
C SER A 16 39.77 33.87 1.06
N ALA A 17 39.48 34.81 1.97
CA ALA A 17 38.31 34.76 2.85
C ALA A 17 37.00 34.87 2.06
N ILE A 18 36.94 35.76 1.06
CA ILE A 18 35.75 35.91 0.19
C ILE A 18 35.51 34.63 -0.61
N ILE A 19 36.55 34.06 -1.22
CA ILE A 19 36.45 32.80 -1.97
C ILE A 19 36.02 31.65 -1.04
N GLY A 20 36.60 31.57 0.17
CA GLY A 20 36.22 30.59 1.18
C GLY A 20 34.74 30.70 1.55
N ALA A 21 34.26 31.91 1.87
CA ALA A 21 32.85 32.14 2.19
C ALA A 21 31.91 31.78 1.03
N LEU A 22 32.29 32.09 -0.21
CA LEU A 22 31.50 31.75 -1.40
C LEU A 22 31.41 30.23 -1.61
N LEU A 23 32.53 29.52 -1.44
CA LEU A 23 32.57 28.06 -1.54
C LEU A 23 31.73 27.40 -0.45
N THR A 24 31.87 27.85 0.80
CA THR A 24 31.07 27.36 1.93
C THR A 24 29.58 27.55 1.65
N TYR A 25 29.15 28.73 1.19
CA TYR A 25 27.74 28.98 0.84
C TYR A 25 27.22 28.03 -0.26
N ILE A 26 28.00 27.77 -1.30
CA ILE A 26 27.61 26.85 -2.37
C ILE A 26 27.49 25.40 -1.84
N LEU A 27 28.44 24.99 -1.00
CA LEU A 27 28.45 23.67 -0.39
C LEU A 27 27.26 23.47 0.55
N ASP A 28 26.98 24.45 1.42
CA ASP A 28 25.86 24.42 2.35
C ASP A 28 24.52 24.32 1.62
N LYS A 29 24.33 25.13 0.57
CA LYS A 29 23.10 25.09 -0.25
C LYS A 29 22.91 23.75 -0.95
N ARG A 30 23.99 23.10 -1.40
CA ARG A 30 23.92 21.75 -1.98
C ARG A 30 23.60 20.70 -0.92
N LEU A 31 24.21 20.79 0.25
CA LEU A 31 23.95 19.91 1.39
C LEU A 31 22.50 20.01 1.86
N GLU A 32 21.95 21.22 2.00
CA GLU A 32 20.55 21.44 2.36
C GLU A 32 19.60 20.82 1.33
N LYS A 33 19.87 21.02 0.04
CA LYS A 33 19.05 20.44 -1.03
C LYS A 33 19.07 18.91 -1.01
N ASN A 34 20.22 18.30 -0.74
CA ASN A 34 20.34 16.84 -0.64
C ASN A 34 19.62 16.31 0.60
N LYS A 35 19.80 16.94 1.77
CA LYS A 35 19.07 16.59 3.00
C LYS A 35 17.55 16.67 2.80
N LEU A 36 17.07 17.70 2.11
CA LEU A 36 15.64 17.86 1.83
C LEU A 36 15.13 16.73 0.93
N LYS A 37 15.88 16.35 -0.11
CA LYS A 37 15.52 15.23 -0.98
C LYS A 37 15.45 13.92 -0.21
N GLU A 38 16.48 13.60 0.57
CA GLU A 38 16.52 12.40 1.41
C GLU A 38 15.33 12.38 2.39
N THR A 39 15.02 13.52 3.02
CA THR A 39 13.87 13.63 3.93
C THR A 39 12.55 13.33 3.21
N ILE A 40 12.35 13.88 2.02
CA ILE A 40 11.14 13.63 1.20
C ILE A 40 11.05 12.15 0.81
N GLU A 41 12.16 11.55 0.39
CA GLU A 41 12.21 10.13 0.01
C GLU A 41 11.84 9.22 1.19
N ILE A 42 12.40 9.48 2.37
CA ILE A 42 12.05 8.76 3.60
C ILE A 42 10.58 8.95 3.98
N GLN A 43 10.05 10.17 3.87
CA GLN A 43 8.63 10.44 4.14
C GLN A 43 7.71 9.68 3.19
N LEU A 44 8.03 9.67 1.88
CA LEU A 44 7.26 8.92 0.89
C LEU A 44 7.34 7.41 1.14
N PHE A 45 8.51 6.90 1.49
CA PHE A 45 8.69 5.50 1.86
C PHE A 45 7.85 5.11 3.09
N ASN A 46 7.90 5.91 4.15
CA ASN A 46 7.13 5.67 5.37
C ASN A 46 5.61 5.75 5.11
N GLN A 47 5.16 6.74 4.33
CA GLN A 47 3.76 6.90 3.98
C GLN A 47 3.26 5.72 3.13
N ARG A 48 4.06 5.25 2.18
CA ARG A 48 3.77 4.05 1.39
C ARG A 48 3.59 2.84 2.30
N ASN A 49 4.54 2.57 3.20
CA ASN A 49 4.49 1.39 4.08
C ASN A 49 3.29 1.44 5.02
N LYS A 50 2.99 2.61 5.61
CA LYS A 50 1.77 2.81 6.41
C LYS A 50 0.51 2.47 5.62
N ASN A 51 0.42 2.93 4.36
CA ASN A 51 -0.73 2.60 3.51
C ASN A 51 -0.80 1.12 3.17
N ILE A 52 0.34 0.43 2.98
CA ILE A 52 0.37 -1.01 2.75
C ILE A 52 -0.16 -1.77 3.98
N GLU A 53 0.29 -1.40 5.19
CA GLU A 53 -0.20 -1.99 6.44
C GLU A 53 -1.71 -1.83 6.61
N GLU A 54 -2.24 -0.65 6.29
CA GLU A 54 -3.68 -0.42 6.34
C GLU A 54 -4.44 -1.28 5.31
N ILE A 55 -3.92 -1.41 4.09
CA ILE A 55 -4.51 -2.30 3.08
C ILE A 55 -4.46 -3.76 3.52
N TYR A 56 -3.36 -4.18 4.16
CA TYR A 56 -3.25 -5.52 4.73
C TYR A 56 -4.36 -5.78 5.74
N LYS A 57 -4.63 -4.84 6.65
CA LYS A 57 -5.74 -4.95 7.62
C LYS A 57 -7.10 -5.03 6.94
N LEU A 58 -7.33 -4.23 5.90
CA LEU A 58 -8.57 -4.28 5.11
C LEU A 58 -8.75 -5.65 4.45
N LEU A 59 -7.68 -6.21 3.87
CA LEU A 59 -7.65 -7.55 3.31
C LEU A 59 -7.93 -8.61 4.39
N THR A 60 -7.34 -8.50 5.59
CA THR A 60 -7.62 -9.41 6.70
C THR A 60 -9.08 -9.36 7.12
N HIS A 61 -9.69 -8.18 7.17
CA HIS A 61 -11.11 -8.04 7.49
C HIS A 61 -11.99 -8.69 6.44
N LEU A 62 -11.71 -8.42 5.16
CA LEU A 62 -12.42 -9.01 4.04
C LEU A 62 -12.27 -10.55 4.02
N LYS A 63 -11.07 -11.06 4.32
CA LYS A 63 -10.77 -12.50 4.42
C LYS A 63 -11.72 -13.18 5.41
N LYS A 64 -11.82 -12.62 6.62
CA LYS A 64 -12.67 -13.15 7.70
C LYS A 64 -14.12 -13.26 7.27
N TYR A 65 -14.64 -12.27 6.52
CA TYR A 65 -15.99 -12.34 5.98
C TYR A 65 -16.17 -13.53 5.04
N TYR A 66 -15.24 -13.74 4.09
CA TYR A 66 -15.34 -14.85 3.14
C TYR A 66 -15.11 -16.22 3.80
N GLU A 67 -14.29 -16.30 4.84
CA GLU A 67 -14.04 -17.53 5.61
C GLU A 67 -15.31 -18.09 6.26
N LEU A 68 -16.28 -17.24 6.64
CA LEU A 68 -17.57 -17.67 7.20
C LEU A 68 -18.37 -18.60 6.26
N PHE A 69 -18.12 -18.53 4.95
CA PHE A 69 -18.86 -19.27 3.93
C PHE A 69 -18.04 -20.43 3.33
N ILE A 70 -16.94 -20.79 3.96
CA ILE A 70 -16.12 -21.94 3.63
C ILE A 70 -16.47 -23.06 4.62
N TYR A 71 -16.41 -24.32 4.21
CA TYR A 71 -16.37 -25.48 5.10
C TYR A 71 -14.93 -25.75 5.56
N PRO A 72 -14.50 -25.26 6.73
CA PRO A 72 -13.36 -25.83 7.40
C PRO A 72 -13.80 -27.21 7.90
N GLY A 73 -13.01 -28.25 7.65
CA GLY A 73 -13.25 -29.57 8.25
C GLY A 73 -13.08 -29.59 9.78
N GLN A 74 -13.23 -28.46 10.47
CA GLN A 74 -13.08 -28.28 11.91
C GLN A 74 -14.39 -27.75 12.50
N GLU A 75 -14.90 -28.44 13.52
CA GLU A 75 -16.18 -28.16 14.20
C GLU A 75 -16.20 -26.85 15.03
N PHE A 76 -15.10 -26.09 15.07
CA PHE A 76 -14.91 -24.95 15.98
C PHE A 76 -14.80 -23.58 15.30
N GLU A 77 -14.85 -23.51 13.97
CA GLU A 77 -14.82 -22.24 13.24
C GLU A 77 -16.24 -21.68 13.06
N GLU A 78 -16.38 -20.35 13.20
CA GLU A 78 -17.65 -19.68 12.95
C GLU A 78 -18.04 -19.85 11.48
N GLN A 79 -19.24 -20.39 11.25
CA GLN A 79 -19.79 -20.63 9.92
C GLN A 79 -21.12 -19.91 9.77
N GLU A 80 -21.39 -19.47 8.55
CA GLU A 80 -22.63 -18.85 8.16
C GLU A 80 -23.28 -19.62 7.01
N ILE A 81 -24.62 -19.64 7.00
CA ILE A 81 -25.38 -20.34 5.95
C ILE A 81 -25.19 -19.59 4.63
N TYR A 82 -24.92 -20.31 3.55
CA TYR A 82 -24.65 -19.71 2.24
C TYR A 82 -25.77 -18.77 1.74
N THR A 83 -27.01 -18.94 2.20
CA THR A 83 -28.12 -18.04 1.84
C THR A 83 -27.97 -16.62 2.40
N ASN A 84 -27.16 -16.43 3.43
CA ASN A 84 -26.86 -15.12 4.00
C ASN A 84 -25.70 -14.41 3.28
N PHE A 85 -25.12 -15.04 2.26
CA PHE A 85 -24.00 -14.47 1.53
C PHE A 85 -24.39 -13.15 0.84
N ALA A 86 -23.88 -12.04 1.38
CA ALA A 86 -24.20 -10.67 0.97
C ALA A 86 -22.93 -9.79 0.90
N PRO A 87 -22.03 -10.02 -0.06
CA PRO A 87 -20.68 -9.44 -0.07
C PRO A 87 -20.61 -7.96 -0.46
N LEU A 88 -21.75 -7.34 -0.82
CA LEU A 88 -21.78 -5.99 -1.40
C LEU A 88 -21.19 -4.94 -0.45
N ASP A 89 -21.57 -4.98 0.82
CA ASP A 89 -21.16 -4.00 1.81
C ASP A 89 -19.65 -4.11 2.08
N GLU A 90 -19.15 -5.33 2.28
CA GLU A 90 -17.73 -5.58 2.52
C GLU A 90 -16.87 -5.23 1.29
N ALA A 91 -17.31 -5.60 0.08
CA ALA A 91 -16.61 -5.25 -1.16
C ALA A 91 -16.58 -3.72 -1.38
N THR A 92 -17.69 -3.03 -1.10
CA THR A 92 -17.80 -1.58 -1.24
C THR A 92 -16.92 -0.86 -0.22
N LYS A 93 -16.93 -1.31 1.03
CA LYS A 93 -16.08 -0.80 2.10
C LYS A 93 -14.60 -0.96 1.76
N PHE A 94 -14.19 -2.14 1.31
CA PHE A 94 -12.82 -2.39 0.86
C PHE A 94 -12.41 -1.44 -0.27
N ARG A 95 -13.22 -1.34 -1.33
CA ARG A 95 -12.94 -0.47 -2.48
C ARG A 95 -12.74 0.98 -2.05
N ASN A 96 -13.69 1.52 -1.29
CA ASN A 96 -13.68 2.92 -0.87
C ASN A 96 -12.48 3.24 0.03
N GLU A 97 -12.09 2.33 0.92
CA GLU A 97 -10.92 2.51 1.77
C GLU A 97 -9.60 2.35 1.00
N PHE A 98 -9.55 1.47 0.00
CA PHE A 98 -8.40 1.31 -0.87
C PHE A 98 -8.16 2.56 -1.75
N GLU A 99 -9.21 3.12 -2.35
CA GLU A 99 -9.13 4.33 -3.19
C GLU A 99 -8.52 5.53 -2.46
N LYS A 100 -8.80 5.67 -1.15
CA LYS A 100 -8.20 6.74 -0.32
C LYS A 100 -6.67 6.61 -0.17
N ARG A 101 -6.12 5.40 -0.37
CA ARG A 101 -4.73 5.05 -0.05
C ARG A 101 -3.87 4.79 -1.29
N GLU A 102 -4.50 4.52 -2.43
CA GLU A 102 -3.79 4.01 -3.61
C GLU A 102 -2.74 4.98 -4.18
N MET A 103 -2.90 6.30 -4.01
CA MET A 103 -2.03 7.32 -4.61
C MET A 103 -0.55 7.13 -4.28
N PHE A 104 -0.25 6.60 -3.09
CA PHE A 104 1.12 6.40 -2.60
C PHE A 104 1.69 5.02 -2.92
N LEU A 105 0.92 4.15 -3.59
CA LEU A 105 1.34 2.80 -3.94
C LEU A 105 2.03 2.76 -5.30
N LYS A 106 2.94 1.79 -5.45
CA LYS A 106 3.55 1.48 -6.75
C LYS A 106 2.46 1.09 -7.76
N LYS A 107 2.68 1.42 -9.04
CA LYS A 107 1.72 1.17 -10.12
C LYS A 107 1.29 -0.30 -10.20
N GLU A 108 2.23 -1.23 -10.04
CA GLU A 108 1.94 -2.66 -10.10
C GLU A 108 1.07 -3.13 -8.94
N MET A 109 1.34 -2.65 -7.72
CA MET A 109 0.54 -2.96 -6.54
C MET A 109 -0.90 -2.49 -6.71
N ARG A 110 -1.08 -1.25 -7.19
CA ARG A 110 -2.40 -0.71 -7.51
C ARG A 110 -3.14 -1.56 -8.50
N ARG A 111 -2.46 -1.97 -9.57
CA ARG A 111 -3.05 -2.82 -10.62
C ARG A 111 -3.57 -4.12 -10.02
N LYS A 112 -2.74 -4.85 -9.27
CA LYS A 112 -3.11 -6.13 -8.64
C LYS A 112 -4.33 -5.99 -7.72
N ILE A 113 -4.35 -4.97 -6.86
CA ILE A 113 -5.46 -4.78 -5.92
C ILE A 113 -6.74 -4.34 -6.64
N ARG A 114 -6.63 -3.52 -7.70
CA ARG A 114 -7.79 -3.14 -8.53
C ARG A 114 -8.38 -4.32 -9.29
N GLU A 115 -7.53 -5.19 -9.84
CA GLU A 115 -7.95 -6.45 -10.49
C GLU A 115 -8.75 -7.33 -9.53
N PHE A 116 -8.23 -7.51 -8.31
CA PHE A 116 -8.95 -8.20 -7.24
C PHE A 116 -10.28 -7.52 -6.87
N THR A 117 -10.27 -6.20 -6.68
CA THR A 117 -11.48 -5.41 -6.35
C THR A 117 -12.56 -5.57 -7.42
N PHE A 118 -12.16 -5.65 -8.69
CA PHE A 118 -13.09 -5.92 -9.79
C PHE A 118 -13.66 -7.34 -9.71
N ALA A 119 -12.84 -8.33 -9.39
CA ALA A 119 -13.26 -9.72 -9.22
C ALA A 119 -14.28 -9.92 -8.07
N LEU A 120 -14.24 -9.05 -7.04
CA LEU A 120 -15.26 -9.05 -5.96
C LEU A 120 -16.69 -8.79 -6.50
N GLY A 121 -16.82 -8.10 -7.64
CA GLY A 121 -18.11 -7.89 -8.30
C GLY A 121 -18.80 -9.18 -8.74
N MET A 122 -18.03 -10.25 -8.98
CA MET A 122 -18.59 -11.58 -9.28
C MET A 122 -19.32 -12.16 -8.06
N GLY A 123 -18.82 -11.93 -6.86
CA GLY A 123 -19.47 -12.36 -5.62
C GLY A 123 -20.83 -11.71 -5.42
N CYS A 124 -20.96 -10.42 -5.79
CA CYS A 124 -22.26 -9.74 -5.75
C CYS A 124 -23.26 -10.36 -6.74
N SER A 125 -22.81 -10.71 -7.95
CA SER A 125 -23.64 -11.41 -8.93
C SER A 125 -24.06 -12.79 -8.44
N LEU A 126 -23.15 -13.51 -7.77
CA LEU A 126 -23.43 -14.82 -7.18
C LEU A 126 -24.46 -14.74 -6.05
N ALA A 127 -24.34 -13.75 -5.16
CA ALA A 127 -25.31 -13.50 -4.10
C ALA A 127 -26.72 -13.21 -4.66
N LEU A 128 -26.82 -12.44 -5.74
CA LEU A 128 -28.10 -12.21 -6.44
C LEU A 128 -28.64 -13.50 -7.05
N TYR A 129 -27.78 -14.32 -7.65
CA TYR A 129 -28.17 -15.59 -8.26
C TYR A 129 -28.78 -16.54 -7.23
N VAL A 130 -28.11 -16.73 -6.09
CA VAL A 130 -28.56 -17.59 -4.99
C VAL A 130 -29.92 -17.15 -4.46
N ASN A 131 -30.14 -15.84 -4.31
CA ASN A 131 -31.43 -15.29 -3.87
C ASN A 131 -32.55 -15.39 -4.93
N SER A 132 -32.21 -15.59 -6.21
CA SER A 132 -33.16 -15.59 -7.32
C SER A 132 -33.66 -16.97 -7.77
N LYS A 133 -32.97 -18.06 -7.43
CA LYS A 133 -33.29 -19.42 -7.89
C LYS A 133 -33.37 -20.44 -6.76
N ASN A 134 -34.50 -21.14 -6.69
CA ASN A 134 -34.79 -22.24 -5.75
C ASN A 134 -34.08 -23.57 -6.11
N VAL A 135 -32.77 -23.56 -6.39
CA VAL A 135 -31.97 -24.80 -6.57
C VAL A 135 -30.83 -24.81 -5.54
N PRO A 136 -31.04 -25.43 -4.35
CA PRO A 136 -30.17 -25.23 -3.18
C PRO A 136 -28.73 -25.76 -3.33
N GLU A 137 -28.56 -26.99 -3.80
CA GLU A 137 -27.24 -27.69 -3.73
C GLU A 137 -26.19 -27.09 -4.68
N THR A 138 -26.58 -26.70 -5.91
CA THR A 138 -25.66 -26.07 -6.87
C THR A 138 -25.29 -24.64 -6.50
N ASN A 139 -26.06 -24.00 -5.62
CA ASN A 139 -25.80 -22.65 -5.12
C ASN A 139 -24.77 -22.65 -3.97
N GLU A 140 -24.83 -23.65 -3.09
CA GLU A 140 -23.90 -23.81 -1.96
C GLU A 140 -22.46 -24.06 -2.44
N GLU A 141 -22.26 -25.04 -3.33
CA GLU A 141 -20.93 -25.37 -3.86
C GLU A 141 -20.31 -24.19 -4.63
N ALA A 142 -21.12 -23.41 -5.34
CA ALA A 142 -20.67 -22.21 -6.05
C ALA A 142 -20.20 -21.11 -5.08
N ILE A 143 -20.94 -20.85 -3.99
CA ILE A 143 -20.54 -19.89 -2.95
C ILE A 143 -19.26 -20.37 -2.27
N PHE A 144 -19.20 -21.63 -1.87
CA PHE A 144 -18.02 -22.21 -1.24
C PHE A 144 -16.78 -22.05 -2.12
N SER A 145 -16.87 -22.46 -3.39
CA SER A 145 -15.76 -22.38 -4.35
C SER A 145 -15.30 -20.93 -4.57
N TYR A 146 -16.25 -20.00 -4.69
CA TYR A 146 -15.95 -18.58 -4.84
C TYR A 146 -15.26 -18.01 -3.59
N CYS A 147 -15.76 -18.31 -2.40
CA CYS A 147 -15.20 -17.82 -1.14
C CYS A 147 -13.78 -18.37 -0.93
N GLN A 148 -13.57 -19.66 -1.18
CA GLN A 148 -12.24 -20.28 -1.10
C GLN A 148 -11.25 -19.64 -2.09
N SER A 149 -11.67 -19.43 -3.33
CA SER A 149 -10.83 -18.75 -4.33
C SER A 149 -10.49 -17.33 -3.90
N THR A 150 -11.46 -16.60 -3.36
CA THR A 150 -11.28 -15.22 -2.89
C THR A 150 -10.32 -15.17 -1.70
N VAL A 151 -10.44 -16.08 -0.74
CA VAL A 151 -9.51 -16.21 0.40
C VAL A 151 -8.09 -16.47 -0.09
N ASN A 152 -7.89 -17.41 -1.01
CA ASN A 152 -6.57 -17.72 -1.57
C ASN A 152 -5.95 -16.50 -2.30
N GLU A 153 -6.76 -15.74 -3.01
CA GLU A 153 -6.31 -14.52 -3.69
C GLU A 153 -5.94 -13.42 -2.69
N ILE A 154 -6.71 -13.26 -1.61
CA ILE A 154 -6.38 -12.36 -0.50
C ILE A 154 -5.03 -12.73 0.12
N GLU A 155 -4.78 -14.01 0.42
CA GLU A 155 -3.50 -14.47 0.98
C GLU A 155 -2.34 -14.21 0.01
N THR A 156 -2.55 -14.43 -1.29
CA THR A 156 -1.56 -14.13 -2.32
C THR A 156 -1.22 -12.65 -2.35
N LEU A 157 -2.22 -11.77 -2.27
CA LEU A 157 -2.02 -10.33 -2.19
C LEU A 157 -1.31 -9.92 -0.90
N GLN A 158 -1.72 -10.46 0.25
CA GLN A 158 -1.09 -10.20 1.54
C GLN A 158 0.40 -10.56 1.53
N ASN A 159 0.75 -11.74 1.01
CA ASN A 159 2.15 -12.16 0.86
C ASN A 159 2.93 -11.19 -0.05
N TYR A 160 2.35 -10.80 -1.19
CA TYR A 160 2.96 -9.81 -2.07
C TYR A 160 3.19 -8.45 -1.38
N LEU A 161 2.22 -7.96 -0.60
CA LEU A 161 2.35 -6.72 0.15
C LEU A 161 3.45 -6.80 1.22
N CYS A 162 3.57 -7.93 1.92
CA CYS A 162 4.65 -8.16 2.88
C CYS A 162 6.02 -8.13 2.21
N GLU A 163 6.16 -8.74 1.04
CA GLU A 163 7.41 -8.70 0.27
C GLU A 163 7.74 -7.29 -0.24
N GLU A 164 6.73 -6.49 -0.61
CA GLU A 164 6.95 -5.10 -1.03
C GLU A 164 7.38 -4.17 0.11
N ILE A 165 6.94 -4.44 1.36
CA ILE A 165 7.42 -3.69 2.54
C ILE A 165 8.92 -3.96 2.79
N LYS A 166 9.37 -5.21 2.58
CA LYS A 166 10.77 -5.62 2.82
C LYS A 166 11.76 -5.04 1.79
N LYS A 167 11.27 -4.61 0.62
CA LYS A 167 12.10 -3.98 -0.42
C LYS A 167 12.33 -2.50 -0.09
N ILE A 168 13.54 -2.21 0.40
CA ILE A 168 14.09 -0.86 0.61
C ILE A 168 14.28 -0.18 -0.76
#